data_AF-A0A2M8P6G3-F1
#
_entry.id   AF-A0A2M8P6G3-F1
#
_cell.length_a   1.000
_cell.length_b   1.000
_cell.length_c   1.000
_cell.angle_alpha   90.00
_cell.angle_beta   90.00
_cell.angle_gamma   90.00
#
_symmetry.space_group_name_H-M   'P 1'
#
loop_
_entity.id
_entity.type
_entity.pdbx_description
1 polymer ?
#
loop_
_entity_poly.entity_id
_entity_poly.type
_entity_poly.pdbx_seq_one_letter_code
_entity_poly.pdbx_strand_id
1 'polypeptide(L)' 'LGGGDPHTLEEIANKFGLSRERIRQLEKEALRRLRHPRLAHTLRDYLA' A
#
# COMPACT_ATOMS: atom_id res chain seq x y z
N LEU A 1 -4.83 -8.90 -6.60
CA LEU A 1 -3.48 -8.87 -5.98
C LEU A 1 -3.16 -10.26 -5.47
N GLY A 2 -2.33 -11.02 -6.19
CA GLY A 2 -1.48 -12.13 -5.73
C GLY A 2 -1.97 -13.21 -4.76
N GLY A 3 -3.22 -13.26 -4.32
CA GLY A 3 -3.81 -14.33 -3.48
C GLY A 3 -3.15 -14.57 -2.11
N GLY A 4 -2.18 -13.75 -1.70
CA GLY A 4 -1.51 -13.92 -0.41
C GLY A 4 -2.31 -13.36 0.76
N ASP A 5 -2.14 -13.96 1.93
CA ASP A 5 -2.77 -13.50 3.16
C ASP A 5 -2.32 -12.06 3.51
N PRO A 6 -3.22 -11.23 4.06
CA PRO A 6 -2.85 -9.91 4.54
C PRO A 6 -1.80 -10.04 5.66
N HIS A 7 -0.70 -9.31 5.51
CA HIS A 7 0.35 -9.24 6.52
C HIS A 7 0.16 -8.00 7.39
N THR A 8 0.50 -8.10 8.67
CA THR A 8 0.51 -6.98 9.60
C THR A 8 1.71 -6.06 9.35
N LEU A 9 1.62 -4.80 9.80
CA LEU A 9 2.74 -3.85 9.72
C LEU A 9 3.99 -4.36 10.46
N GLU A 10 3.81 -5.16 11.53
CA GLU A 10 4.90 -5.74 12.32
C GLU A 10 5.64 -6.84 11.55
N GLU A 11 4.90 -7.73 10.90
CA GLU A 11 5.48 -8.79 10.05
C GLU A 11 6.26 -8.21 8.88
N ILE A 12 5.71 -7.17 8.26
CA ILE A 12 6.38 -6.44 7.17
C ILE A 12 7.63 -5.73 7.70
N ALA A 13 7.54 -5.05 8.84
CA ALA A 13 8.66 -4.38 9.48
C ALA A 13 9.84 -5.35 9.73
N ASN A 14 9.55 -6.51 10.33
CA ASN A 14 10.54 -7.55 10.58
C ASN A 14 11.12 -8.12 9.28
N LYS A 15 10.29 -8.39 8.28
CA LYS A 15 10.74 -8.93 6.98
C LYS A 15 11.68 -7.99 6.23
N PHE A 16 11.46 -6.68 6.33
CA PHE A 16 12.26 -5.67 5.62
C PHE A 16 13.35 -5.02 6.48
N GLY A 17 13.49 -5.41 7.76
CA GLY A 17 14.45 -4.80 8.69
C GLY A 17 14.17 -3.31 8.93
N LEU A 18 12.91 -2.90 8.83
CA LEU A 18 12.46 -1.52 9.00
C LEU A 18 11.66 -1.37 10.30
N SER A 19 11.53 -0.15 10.79
CA SER A 19 10.60 0.11 11.89
C SER A 19 9.15 0.02 11.44
N ARG A 20 8.25 -0.38 12.35
CA ARG A 20 6.80 -0.38 12.12
C ARG A 20 6.28 0.98 11.63
N GLU A 21 6.80 2.09 12.19
CA GLU A 21 6.39 3.43 11.78
C GLU A 21 6.87 3.75 10.35
N ARG A 22 8.04 3.23 9.93
CA ARG A 22 8.49 3.39 8.55
C ARG A 22 7.54 2.69 7.57
N ILE A 23 7.06 1.49 7.90
CA ILE A 23 6.07 0.79 7.08
C ILE A 23 4.75 1.58 7.01
N ARG A 24 4.28 2.10 8.15
CA ARG A 24 3.07 2.94 8.22
C ARG A 24 3.18 4.22 7.37
N GLN A 25 4.36 4.86 7.34
CA GLN A 25 4.60 6.03 6.48
C GLN A 25 4.52 5.67 5.00
N LEU A 26 5.15 4.55 4.60
CA LEU A 26 5.11 4.06 3.22
C LEU A 26 3.68 3.70 2.78
N GLU A 27 2.89 3.08 3.67
CA GLU A 27 1.46 2.82 3.42
C GLU A 27 0.69 4.11 3.14
N LYS A 28 0.86 5.12 4.00
CA LYS A 28 0.21 6.44 3.82
C LYS A 28 0.64 7.10 2.51
N GLU A 29 1.91 7.02 2.16
CA GLU A 29 2.42 7.56 0.90
C GLU A 29 1.84 6.82 -0.31
N ALA A 30 1.79 5.49 -0.28
CA ALA A 30 1.20 4.68 -1.33
C ALA A 30 -0.28 5.02 -1.51
N LEU A 31 -1.07 5.08 -0.43
CA LEU A 31 -2.47 5.49 -0.47
C LEU A 31 -2.64 6.90 -1.06
N ARG A 32 -1.75 7.84 -0.72
CA ARG A 32 -1.76 9.19 -1.30
C ARG A 32 -1.51 9.15 -2.81
N ARG A 33 -0.55 8.35 -3.27
CA ARG A 33 -0.26 8.18 -4.71
C ARG A 33 -1.45 7.56 -5.45
N LEU A 34 -2.10 6.56 -4.85
CA LEU A 34 -3.30 5.91 -5.41
C LEU A 34 -4.50 6.86 -5.54
N ARG A 35 -4.65 7.82 -4.62
CA ARG A 35 -5.71 8.84 -4.66
C ARG A 35 -5.46 9.97 -5.67
N HIS A 36 -4.27 10.05 -6.26
CA HIS A 36 -3.95 11.12 -7.20
C HIS A 36 -4.81 10.98 -8.47
N PRO A 37 -5.46 12.04 -8.98
CA PRO A 37 -6.49 11.97 -10.01
C PRO A 37 -6.06 11.22 -11.28
N ARG A 38 -4.79 11.39 -11.70
CA ARG A 38 -4.23 10.63 -12.84
C ARG A 38 -4.32 9.11 -12.64
N LEU A 39 -3.98 8.61 -11.45
CA LEU A 39 -4.00 7.18 -11.16
C LEU A 39 -5.40 6.70 -10.75
N ALA A 40 -6.14 7.53 -10.03
CA ALA A 40 -7.52 7.25 -9.63
C ALA A 40 -8.47 7.15 -10.84
N HIS A 41 -8.25 7.92 -11.91
CA HIS A 41 -9.03 7.82 -13.14
C HIS A 41 -8.81 6.46 -13.81
N THR A 42 -7.54 6.08 -14.02
CA THR A 42 -7.19 4.75 -14.57
C THR A 42 -7.77 3.63 -13.71
N LEU A 43 -7.70 3.72 -12.38
CA LEU A 43 -8.24 2.69 -11.48
C LEU A 43 -9.78 2.63 -11.47
N ARG A 44 -10.47 3.77 -11.69
CA ARG A 44 -11.93 3.79 -11.83
C ARG A 44 -12.40 3.07 -13.08
N ASP A 45 -11.64 3.15 -14.18
CA ASP A 45 -11.97 2.44 -15.42
C ASP A 45 -11.89 0.91 -15.26
N TYR A 46 -11.12 0.40 -14.27
CA TYR A 46 -11.07 -1.02 -13.92
C TYR A 46 -12.22 -1.48 -12.99
N LEU A 47 -13.05 -0.56 -12.49
CA LEU A 47 -14.21 -0.86 -11.64
C LEU A 47 -15.55 -0.83 -12.40
N ALA A 48 -15.52 -0.60 -13.71
CA ALA A 48 -16.67 -0.69 -14.61
C ALA A 48 -16.82 -2.12 -15.15
#